data_AF-A0A4U0HEE6-F1
#
_entry.id   AF-A0A4U0HEE6-F1
#
_cell.length_a   1.000
_cell.length_b   1.000
_cell.length_c   1.000
_cell.angle_alpha   90.00
_cell.angle_beta   90.00
_cell.angle_gamma   90.00
#
_symmetry.space_group_name_H-M   'P 1'
#
loop_
_entity.id
_entity.type
_entity.pdbx_description
1 polymer ?
#
loop_
_entity_poly.entity_id
_entity_poly.type
_entity_poly.pdbx_seq_one_letter_code
_entity_poly.pdbx_strand_id
1 'polypeptide(L)' 'MTLTIGGRSGQSSPDVPNAPDCQSCGTDQFLIVEEFTPYRLLPGGQRVPATASYSCSRCGSFSGHEVPDSWAPVGWFWYA' A
#
# COMPACT_ATOMS: atom_id res chain seq x y z
N MET A 1 -36.97 12.82 -3.53
CA MET A 1 -36.36 11.50 -3.84
C MET A 1 -34.88 11.74 -4.05
N THR A 2 -34.07 11.42 -3.05
CA THR A 2 -32.63 11.76 -3.03
C THR A 2 -31.85 10.67 -3.76
N LEU A 3 -31.17 11.04 -4.85
CA LEU A 3 -30.33 10.14 -5.64
C LEU A 3 -29.10 9.73 -4.81
N THR A 4 -29.03 8.46 -4.43
CA THR A 4 -27.85 7.86 -3.80
C THR A 4 -26.78 7.73 -4.87
N ILE A 5 -25.76 8.59 -4.80
CA ILE A 5 -24.58 8.48 -5.63
C ILE A 5 -23.86 7.21 -5.19
N GLY A 6 -23.94 6.16 -6.01
CA GLY A 6 -23.12 4.96 -5.86
C GLY A 6 -21.65 5.35 -5.98
N GLY A 7 -21.00 5.55 -4.84
CA GLY A 7 -19.55 5.66 -4.76
C GLY A 7 -18.98 4.37 -5.33
N ARG A 8 -18.35 4.46 -6.50
CA ARG A 8 -17.65 3.33 -7.12
C ARG A 8 -16.66 2.80 -6.10
N SER A 9 -16.88 1.56 -5.68
CA SER A 9 -15.99 0.79 -4.82
C SER A 9 -14.55 1.02 -5.25
N GLY A 10 -13.84 1.76 -4.40
CA GLY A 10 -12.42 1.57 -4.28
C GLY A 10 -12.19 0.16 -3.85
N GLN A 11 -11.84 -0.67 -4.83
CA GLN A 11 -11.14 -1.90 -4.57
C GLN A 11 -9.89 -1.50 -3.81
N SER A 12 -9.97 -1.50 -2.47
CA SER A 12 -8.91 -2.13 -1.70
C SER A 12 -8.53 -3.38 -2.46
N SER A 13 -7.26 -3.62 -2.78
CA SER A 13 -6.86 -4.93 -3.28
C SER A 13 -7.14 -5.96 -2.17
N PRO A 14 -8.35 -6.57 -2.07
CA PRO A 14 -8.80 -7.23 -0.85
C PRO A 14 -8.15 -8.61 -0.71
N ASP A 15 -7.50 -9.06 -1.78
CA ASP A 15 -6.96 -10.40 -1.93
C ASP A 15 -5.55 -10.56 -1.36
N VAL A 16 -4.91 -9.47 -0.93
CA VAL A 16 -3.56 -9.50 -0.34
C VAL A 16 -3.63 -9.04 1.13
N PRO A 17 -3.67 -9.98 2.09
CA PRO A 17 -3.70 -9.65 3.52
C PRO A 17 -2.54 -8.73 3.88
N ASN A 18 -2.79 -7.69 4.69
CA ASN A 18 -1.78 -6.70 5.11
C ASN A 18 -1.25 -5.79 3.99
N ALA A 19 -1.93 -5.73 2.83
CA ALA A 19 -1.69 -4.69 1.85
C ALA A 19 -1.97 -3.30 2.43
N PRO A 20 -1.24 -2.26 1.99
CA PRO A 20 -1.46 -0.88 2.43
C PRO A 20 -2.87 -0.35 2.21
N ASP A 21 -3.44 0.22 3.27
CA ASP A 21 -4.67 1.00 3.24
C ASP A 21 -4.54 2.25 4.13
N CYS A 22 -5.37 3.25 3.88
CA CYS A 22 -5.46 4.39 4.80
C CYS A 22 -6.36 4.02 5.98
N GLN A 23 -5.82 3.92 7.19
CA GLN A 23 -6.57 3.60 8.41
C GLN A 23 -7.73 4.58 8.71
N SER A 24 -7.62 5.83 8.27
CA SER A 24 -8.71 6.82 8.42
C SER A 24 -9.79 6.72 7.33
N CYS A 25 -9.42 6.32 6.11
CA CYS A 25 -10.36 6.24 4.98
C CYS A 25 -10.88 4.82 4.71
N GLY A 26 -10.22 3.79 5.26
CA GLY A 26 -10.50 2.38 5.02
C GLY A 26 -10.29 1.93 3.57
N THR A 27 -9.37 2.58 2.84
CA THR A 27 -9.14 2.32 1.40
C THR A 27 -7.73 2.68 0.98
N ASP A 28 -7.26 2.04 -0.10
CA ASP A 28 -5.96 2.27 -0.75
C ASP A 28 -6.02 3.28 -1.90
N GLN A 29 -7.22 3.67 -2.37
CA GLN A 29 -7.42 4.50 -3.57
C GLN A 29 -6.71 5.86 -3.54
N PHE A 30 -6.49 6.40 -2.36
CA PHE A 30 -5.91 7.73 -2.16
C PHE A 30 -4.46 7.67 -1.71
N LEU A 31 -3.88 6.46 -1.65
CA LEU A 31 -2.52 6.26 -1.22
C LEU A 31 -1.53 6.70 -2.29
N ILE A 32 -0.56 7.48 -1.85
CA ILE A 32 0.66 7.80 -2.57
C ILE A 32 1.75 7.02 -1.86
N VAL A 33 2.38 6.09 -2.56
CA VAL A 33 3.54 5.37 -2.00
C VAL A 33 4.75 6.31 -2.05
N GLU A 34 5.31 6.58 -0.88
CA GLU A 34 6.43 7.49 -0.68
C GLU A 34 7.75 6.73 -0.75
N GLU A 35 7.79 5.53 -0.16
CA GLU A 35 8.94 4.63 -0.18
C GLU A 35 8.48 3.19 -0.24
N PHE A 36 9.17 2.36 -1.03
CA PHE A 36 8.99 0.91 -1.03
C PHE A 36 10.35 0.22 -1.08
N THR A 37 10.58 -0.66 -0.11
CA THR A 37 11.70 -1.59 -0.09
C THR A 37 11.18 -3.00 -0.35
N PRO A 38 11.63 -3.68 -1.42
CA PRO A 38 11.24 -5.06 -1.68
C PRO A 38 11.89 -6.01 -0.68
N TYR A 39 11.33 -7.21 -0.56
CA TYR A 39 11.92 -8.31 0.18
C TYR A 39 13.35 -8.59 -0.30
N ARG A 40 14.29 -8.83 0.62
CA ARG A 40 15.68 -9.17 0.29
C ARG A 40 16.16 -10.36 1.10
N LEU A 41 16.92 -11.23 0.42
CA LEU A 41 17.71 -12.27 1.07
C LEU A 41 19.18 -11.84 1.06
N LEU A 42 19.72 -11.53 2.24
CA LEU A 42 21.11 -11.11 2.39
C LEU A 42 22.07 -12.31 2.40
N PRO A 43 23.35 -12.10 2.08
CA PRO A 43 24.39 -13.11 2.29
C PRO A 43 24.36 -13.61 3.74
N GLY A 44 24.38 -14.94 3.94
CA GLY A 44 24.21 -15.55 5.25
C GLY A 44 22.76 -15.96 5.59
N GLY A 45 21.81 -15.74 4.67
CA GLY A 45 20.44 -16.27 4.80
C GLY A 45 19.48 -15.40 5.62
N GLN A 46 19.92 -14.20 6.02
CA GLN A 46 19.06 -13.24 6.70
C GLN A 46 17.98 -12.72 5.73
N ARG A 47 16.72 -12.82 6.17
CA ARG A 47 15.55 -12.32 5.44
C ARG A 47 15.22 -10.91 5.91
N VAL A 48 15.07 -9.99 4.98
CA VAL A 48 14.61 -8.62 5.22
C VAL A 48 13.23 -8.49 4.59
N PRO A 49 12.16 -8.26 5.38
CA PRO A 49 10.80 -8.17 4.86
C PRO A 49 10.64 -6.96 3.93
N ALA A 50 9.66 -7.05 3.03
CA ALA A 50 9.27 -5.89 2.24
C ALA A 50 8.61 -4.85 3.15
N THR A 51 8.90 -3.58 2.92
CA THR A 51 8.30 -2.46 3.68
C THR A 51 7.83 -1.39 2.72
N ALA A 52 6.75 -0.70 3.10
CA ALA A 52 6.24 0.44 2.36
C ALA A 52 5.87 1.57 3.31
N SER A 53 6.11 2.80 2.89
CA SER A 53 5.53 3.98 3.50
C SER A 53 4.70 4.74 2.47
N TYR A 54 3.61 5.33 2.94
CA TYR A 54 2.60 5.92 2.10
C TYR A 54 1.89 7.07 2.80
N SER A 55 1.46 8.05 2.01
CA SER A 55 0.62 9.15 2.45
C SER A 55 -0.77 9.04 1.83
N CYS A 56 -1.80 9.51 2.54
CA CYS A 56 -3.15 9.60 2.01
C CYS A 56 -3.40 11.02 1.50
N SER A 57 -3.55 11.16 0.18
CA SER A 57 -3.88 12.43 -0.46
C SER A 57 -5.22 13.03 -0.02
N ARG A 58 -6.13 12.22 0.55
CA ARG A 58 -7.46 12.66 0.98
C ARG A 58 -7.49 13.20 2.41
N CYS A 59 -6.88 12.50 3.37
CA CYS A 59 -6.91 12.89 4.79
C CYS A 59 -5.58 13.43 5.31
N GLY A 60 -4.49 13.36 4.52
CA GLY A 60 -3.16 13.82 4.90
C GLY A 60 -2.41 12.90 5.87
N SER A 61 -2.95 11.73 6.21
CA SER A 61 -2.29 10.76 7.09
C SER A 61 -1.07 10.16 6.40
N PHE A 62 -0.01 9.93 7.17
CA PHE A 62 1.18 9.18 6.75
C PHE A 62 1.28 7.89 7.59
N SER A 63 1.64 6.78 6.96
CA SER A 63 1.81 5.49 7.62
C SER A 63 2.83 4.65 6.86
N GLY A 64 3.38 3.65 7.53
CA GLY A 64 4.28 2.70 6.88
C GLY A 64 4.46 1.45 7.73
N HIS A 65 4.56 0.31 7.06
CA HIS A 65 4.63 -1.00 7.70
C HIS A 65 5.25 -2.04 6.77
N GLU A 66 5.49 -3.23 7.32
CA GLU A 66 5.87 -4.41 6.55
C GLU A 66 4.72 -4.81 5.64
N VAL A 67 5.00 -5.00 4.36
CA VAL A 67 4.03 -5.41 3.36
C VAL A 67 4.31 -6.84 2.92
N PRO A 68 3.29 -7.56 2.40
CA PRO A 68 3.50 -8.91 1.88
C PRO A 68 4.50 -8.95 0.74
N ASP A 69 5.29 -10.03 0.66
CA ASP A 69 6.27 -10.23 -0.42
C ASP A 69 5.63 -10.24 -1.82
N SER A 70 4.33 -10.58 -1.92
CA SER A 70 3.55 -10.57 -3.16
C SER A 70 2.98 -9.19 -3.52
N TRP A 71 3.06 -8.21 -2.62
CA TRP A 71 2.61 -6.84 -2.87
C TRP A 71 3.79 -6.00 -3.36
N ALA A 72 3.54 -5.22 -4.41
CA ALA A 72 4.45 -4.19 -4.86
C ALA A 72 3.61 -3.00 -5.40
N PRO A 73 4.10 -1.76 -5.27
CA PRO A 73 3.40 -0.61 -5.82
C PRO A 73 3.40 -0.67 -7.34
N VAL A 74 2.24 -0.40 -7.95
CA VAL A 74 2.09 -0.40 -9.40
C VAL A 74 2.93 0.73 -9.99
N GLY A 75 3.79 0.42 -10.95
CA GLY A 75 4.66 1.42 -11.58
C GLY A 75 5.81 1.91 -10.70
N TRP A 76 6.16 1.19 -9.62
CA TRP A 76 7.37 1.48 -8.86
C TRP A 76 8.60 0.99 -9.61
N PHE A 77 9.46 1.93 -10.01
CA PHE A 77 10.73 1.62 -10.65
C PHE A 77 11.85 1.69 -9.61
N TRP A 78 12.45 0.54 -9.32
CA TRP A 78 13.73 0.50 -8.62
C TRP A 78 14.83 0.78 -9.66
N TYR A 79 15.76 1.67 -9.34
CA TYR A 79 17.04 1.69 -10.05
C TYR A 79 17.79 0.45 -9.59
N ALA A 80 17.92 -0.50 -10.51
CA ALA A 80 18.68 -1.72 -10.34
C ALA A 80 20.19 -1.49 -10.37
#